data_AF-A0A8T9DIB7-F1
#
_entry.id   AF-A0A8T9DIB7-F1
#
_cell.length_a   1.000
_cell.length_b   1.000
_cell.length_c   1.000
_cell.angle_alpha   90.00
_cell.angle_beta   90.00
_cell.angle_gamma   90.00
#
_symmetry.space_group_name_H-M   'P 1'
#
loop_
_entity.id
_entity.type
_entity.pdbx_description
1 polymer ?
#
loop_
_entity_poly.entity_id
_entity_poly.type
_entity_poly.pdbx_seq_one_letter_code
_entity_poly.pdbx_strand_id
1 'polypeptide(L)'
;MSHAPQRLATIRDAVSGLAGADLADAGRALLGAMGYRSPKTLDAPAAPVQFLAAMGMDTARFETLSRWRAVHFLFQLTGDELPALSRGGDPATGGSFQRGAIDSFVILAIDLDDGNWSRRQLVTIVRALNRGFAMPAIVLFRHGDHATLTVIDRRSNRRDASRDVVGGRISLIKDIDLARPHRAHVEILADLSLAALARRKAPSDFRALYDLWLETLSAAELNKRFYEELADWFAWASTSAPLAFPKGQGNGEGAKEIALIRLLTRLMFVWFVKEKGLPRGPVRPSRAGEAVEGAARRDARRPRLLPRHPPEPVLRHPQHGDVRAALAAGRGRAIEGLPRPPRLSLRRPVRGT
;
A
#
# COMPACT_ATOMS: atom_id res chain seq x y z
N MET A 1 13.42 4.97 5.08
CA MET A 1 14.31 5.01 6.27
C MET A 1 14.84 3.61 6.53
N SER A 2 16.10 3.45 6.92
CA SER A 2 16.63 2.14 7.30
C SER A 2 16.05 1.72 8.66
N HIS A 3 15.45 0.54 8.72
CA HIS A 3 14.98 -0.07 9.97
C HIS A 3 16.08 -0.96 10.56
N ALA A 4 16.15 -1.02 11.89
CA ALA A 4 17.02 -1.97 12.56
C ALA A 4 16.65 -3.40 12.10
N PRO A 5 17.64 -4.26 11.77
CA PRO A 5 17.38 -5.63 11.31
C PRO A 5 16.45 -6.42 12.24
N GLN A 6 16.59 -6.20 13.55
CA GLN A 6 15.77 -6.81 14.59
C GLN A 6 14.28 -6.45 14.43
N ARG A 7 13.95 -5.18 14.16
CA ARG A 7 12.55 -4.76 13.95
C ARG A 7 11.93 -5.44 12.73
N LEU A 8 12.68 -5.53 11.64
CA LEU A 8 12.21 -6.21 10.43
C LEU A 8 12.04 -7.72 10.67
N ALA A 9 12.87 -8.33 11.52
CA ALA A 9 12.69 -9.72 11.94
C ALA A 9 11.43 -9.88 12.78
N THR A 10 11.25 -9.10 13.85
CA THR A 10 10.06 -9.17 14.71
C THR A 10 8.76 -9.01 13.92
N ILE A 11 8.69 -8.05 12.98
CA ILE A 11 7.50 -7.86 12.15
C ILE A 11 7.30 -9.04 11.19
N ARG A 12 8.37 -9.58 10.60
CA ARG A 12 8.28 -10.77 9.74
C ARG A 12 7.72 -11.95 10.52
N ASP A 13 8.26 -12.21 11.70
CA ASP A 13 7.85 -13.34 12.54
C ASP A 13 6.38 -13.18 12.98
N ALA A 14 5.97 -11.96 13.34
CA ALA A 14 4.58 -11.67 13.69
C ALA A 14 3.62 -11.81 12.49
N VAL A 15 4.04 -11.44 11.28
CA VAL A 15 3.25 -11.70 10.06
C VAL A 15 3.09 -13.21 9.84
N SER A 16 4.17 -13.96 9.95
CA SER A 16 4.13 -15.42 9.79
C SER A 16 3.28 -16.12 10.86
N GLY A 17 3.21 -15.56 12.07
CA GLY A 17 2.29 -16.01 13.13
C GLY A 17 0.80 -15.95 12.75
N LEU A 18 0.39 -15.12 11.78
CA LEU A 18 -1.00 -15.04 11.30
C LEU A 18 -1.50 -16.34 10.66
N ALA A 19 -0.60 -17.22 10.22
CA ALA A 19 -0.94 -18.55 9.73
C ALA A 19 -1.36 -19.52 10.86
N GLY A 20 -1.17 -19.13 12.12
CA GLY A 20 -1.55 -19.93 13.29
C GLY A 20 -3.06 -20.11 13.45
N ALA A 21 -3.48 -20.98 14.37
CA ALA A 21 -4.89 -21.30 14.58
C ALA A 21 -5.70 -20.09 15.10
N ASP A 22 -5.15 -19.33 16.05
CA ASP A 22 -5.81 -18.17 16.65
C ASP A 22 -5.45 -16.88 15.91
N LEU A 23 -6.36 -16.43 15.04
CA LEU A 23 -6.19 -15.19 14.29
C LEU A 23 -6.28 -13.94 15.18
N ALA A 24 -7.03 -13.99 16.28
CA ALA A 24 -7.19 -12.84 17.16
C ALA A 24 -5.88 -12.52 17.88
N ASP A 25 -5.27 -13.54 18.50
CA ASP A 25 -4.00 -13.39 19.20
C ASP A 25 -2.85 -13.08 18.24
N ALA A 26 -2.80 -13.74 17.08
CA ALA A 26 -1.79 -13.43 16.07
C ALA A 26 -1.93 -12.00 15.53
N GLY A 27 -3.16 -11.51 15.32
CA GLY A 27 -3.44 -10.14 14.93
C GLY A 27 -2.99 -9.13 15.99
N ARG A 28 -3.25 -9.41 17.27
CA ARG A 28 -2.77 -8.60 18.41
C ARG A 28 -1.25 -8.62 18.52
N ALA A 29 -0.60 -9.75 18.29
CA ALA A 29 0.85 -9.88 18.29
C ALA A 29 1.50 -9.04 17.17
N LEU A 30 0.93 -9.05 15.96
CA LEU A 30 1.38 -8.19 14.86
C LEU A 30 1.26 -6.70 15.20
N LEU A 31 0.11 -6.28 15.75
CA LEU A 31 -0.10 -4.90 16.18
C LEU A 31 0.86 -4.51 17.31
N GLY A 32 1.09 -5.42 18.27
CA GLY A 32 2.05 -5.26 19.36
C GLY A 32 3.48 -5.11 18.86
N ALA A 33 3.90 -5.88 17.86
CA ALA A 33 5.20 -5.73 17.19
C ALA A 33 5.37 -4.36 16.50
N MET A 34 4.26 -3.74 16.08
CA MET A 34 4.22 -2.37 15.56
C MET A 34 4.09 -1.30 16.67
N GLY A 35 3.90 -1.70 17.93
CA GLY A 35 3.78 -0.82 19.10
C GLY A 35 2.34 -0.50 19.51
N TYR A 36 1.33 -1.08 18.87
CA TYR A 36 -0.07 -0.81 19.15
C TYR A 36 -0.69 -1.89 20.02
N ARG A 37 -1.35 -1.46 21.10
CA ARG A 37 -2.09 -2.33 22.03
C ARG A 37 -3.09 -1.47 22.80
N SER A 38 -4.20 -2.08 23.22
CA SER A 38 -5.16 -1.45 24.10
C SER A 38 -5.92 -2.53 24.87
N PRO A 39 -6.29 -2.28 26.15
CA PRO A 39 -7.20 -3.14 26.89
C PRO A 39 -8.66 -3.04 26.40
N LYS A 40 -9.03 -2.02 25.62
CA LYS A 40 -10.40 -1.79 25.15
C LYS A 40 -10.83 -2.85 24.15
N THR A 41 -11.61 -3.81 24.62
CA THR A 41 -12.09 -4.94 23.82
C THR A 41 -13.62 -5.03 23.88
N LEU A 42 -14.17 -5.88 23.03
CA LEU A 42 -15.59 -6.20 23.00
C LEU A 42 -15.71 -7.71 23.04
N ASP A 43 -16.41 -8.23 24.04
CA ASP A 43 -16.82 -9.63 24.07
C ASP A 43 -17.93 -9.83 23.04
N ALA A 44 -17.53 -10.21 21.82
CA ALA A 44 -18.42 -10.44 20.70
C ALA A 44 -18.17 -11.84 20.12
N PRO A 45 -19.23 -12.58 19.74
CA PRO A 45 -19.07 -13.89 19.11
C PRO A 45 -18.23 -13.81 17.85
N ALA A 46 -17.35 -14.80 17.63
CA ALA A 46 -16.53 -14.86 16.43
C ALA A 46 -17.34 -15.21 15.16
N ALA A 47 -18.53 -15.80 15.32
CA ALA A 47 -19.40 -16.18 14.21
C ALA A 47 -19.88 -14.93 13.44
N PRO A 48 -19.60 -14.80 12.12
CA PRO A 48 -19.79 -13.55 11.38
C PRO A 48 -21.20 -12.94 11.48
N VAL A 49 -22.25 -13.75 11.34
CA VAL A 49 -23.65 -13.29 11.43
C VAL A 49 -23.96 -12.73 12.83
N GLN A 50 -23.52 -13.43 13.87
CA GLN A 50 -23.76 -13.02 15.27
C GLN A 50 -22.93 -11.77 15.63
N PHE A 51 -21.69 -11.70 15.15
CA PHE A 51 -20.84 -10.52 15.29
C PHE A 51 -21.52 -9.27 14.70
N LEU A 52 -21.97 -9.37 13.45
CA LEU A 52 -22.64 -8.25 12.75
C LEU A 52 -23.92 -7.84 13.49
N ALA A 53 -24.72 -8.82 13.95
CA ALA A 53 -25.92 -8.55 14.75
C ALA A 53 -25.59 -7.83 16.07
N ALA A 54 -24.56 -8.27 16.81
CA ALA A 54 -24.10 -7.62 18.04
C ALA A 54 -23.60 -6.18 17.79
N MET A 55 -23.07 -5.93 16.61
CA MET A 55 -22.69 -4.58 16.17
C MET A 55 -23.88 -3.73 15.69
N GLY A 56 -25.07 -4.30 15.52
CA GLY A 56 -26.25 -3.63 14.98
C GLY A 56 -26.16 -3.42 13.46
N MET A 57 -25.43 -4.29 12.76
CA MET A 57 -25.23 -4.21 11.31
C MET A 57 -26.15 -5.18 10.56
N ASP A 58 -26.76 -4.69 9.49
CA ASP A 58 -27.57 -5.49 8.57
C ASP A 58 -26.69 -6.42 7.72
N THR A 59 -26.89 -7.72 7.86
CA THR A 59 -26.13 -8.78 7.20
C THR A 59 -26.37 -8.81 5.68
N ALA A 60 -27.52 -8.32 5.20
CA ALA A 60 -27.84 -8.29 3.77
C ALA A 60 -26.89 -7.37 2.97
N ARG A 61 -26.16 -6.47 3.65
CA ARG A 61 -25.16 -5.59 3.05
C ARG A 61 -23.83 -6.28 2.72
N PHE A 62 -23.68 -7.53 3.14
CA PHE A 62 -22.45 -8.30 3.00
C PHE A 62 -22.66 -9.47 2.04
N GLU A 63 -22.57 -9.20 0.73
CA GLU A 63 -22.76 -10.20 -0.35
C GLU A 63 -21.88 -11.45 -0.19
N THR A 64 -20.68 -11.29 0.38
CA THR A 64 -19.70 -12.37 0.56
C THR A 64 -19.73 -12.99 1.97
N LEU A 65 -20.75 -12.72 2.78
CA LEU A 65 -20.78 -13.14 4.19
C LEU A 65 -20.68 -14.65 4.38
N SER A 66 -21.26 -15.44 3.45
CA SER A 66 -21.18 -16.91 3.46
C SER A 66 -19.75 -17.45 3.33
N ARG A 67 -18.79 -16.61 2.91
CA ARG A 67 -17.39 -16.95 2.72
C ARG A 67 -16.49 -16.48 3.87
N TRP A 68 -17.08 -15.99 4.95
CA TRP A 68 -16.36 -15.58 6.16
C TRP A 68 -16.38 -16.73 7.16
N ARG A 69 -15.22 -17.09 7.67
CA ARG A 69 -15.07 -18.13 8.71
C ARG A 69 -15.26 -17.54 10.09
N ALA A 70 -14.63 -16.40 10.37
CA ALA A 70 -14.69 -15.75 11.67
C ALA A 70 -14.43 -14.24 11.58
N VAL A 71 -14.93 -13.50 12.57
CA VAL A 71 -14.64 -12.07 12.78
C VAL A 71 -14.23 -11.86 14.23
N HIS A 72 -13.10 -11.19 14.45
CA HIS A 72 -12.56 -10.93 15.77
C HIS A 72 -12.40 -9.42 15.97
N PHE A 73 -12.95 -8.92 17.08
CA PHE A 73 -12.66 -7.57 17.56
C PHE A 73 -11.33 -7.61 18.31
N LEU A 74 -10.27 -7.03 17.73
CA LEU A 74 -8.96 -7.08 18.36
C LEU A 74 -8.90 -6.12 19.53
N PHE A 75 -9.06 -4.82 19.26
CA PHE A 75 -9.19 -3.78 20.26
C PHE A 75 -9.63 -2.47 19.61
N GLN A 76 -10.06 -1.53 20.46
CA GLN A 76 -10.20 -0.13 20.11
C GLN A 76 -8.97 0.63 20.62
N LEU A 77 -8.36 1.51 19.82
CA LEU A 77 -7.25 2.36 20.26
C LEU A 77 -7.69 3.82 20.32
N THR A 78 -7.70 4.43 21.50
CA THR A 78 -8.13 5.82 21.71
C THR A 78 -6.94 6.76 21.94
N GLY A 79 -7.15 8.07 21.75
CA GLY A 79 -6.08 9.07 21.85
C GLY A 79 -5.40 9.18 23.22
N ASP A 80 -6.12 8.92 24.31
CA ASP A 80 -5.63 8.91 25.70
C ASP A 80 -4.61 7.78 25.98
N GLU A 81 -4.52 6.77 25.10
CA GLU A 81 -3.59 5.64 25.22
C GLU A 81 -2.24 5.93 24.56
N LEU A 82 -2.19 6.88 23.62
CA LEU A 82 -1.00 7.20 22.85
C LEU A 82 0.20 7.66 23.70
N PRO A 83 0.03 8.45 24.78
CA PRO A 83 1.16 8.83 25.63
C PRO A 83 1.86 7.63 26.28
N ALA A 84 1.10 6.64 26.75
CA ALA A 84 1.65 5.42 27.35
C ALA A 84 2.40 4.59 26.29
N LEU A 85 1.76 4.37 25.13
CA LEU A 85 2.34 3.60 24.03
C LEU A 85 3.61 4.25 23.47
N SER A 86 3.65 5.58 23.39
CA SER A 86 4.82 6.32 22.89
C SER A 86 6.04 6.17 23.81
N ARG A 87 5.81 5.93 25.11
CA ARG A 87 6.87 5.60 26.09
C ARG A 87 7.18 4.10 26.16
N GLY A 88 6.54 3.28 25.32
CA GLY A 88 6.66 1.84 25.34
C GLY A 88 5.90 1.16 26.50
N GLY A 89 5.11 1.90 27.27
CA GLY A 89 4.33 1.38 28.39
C GLY A 89 2.90 0.96 28.01
N ASP A 90 2.28 0.17 28.88
CA ASP A 90 0.91 -0.33 28.67
C ASP A 90 -0.13 0.74 29.01
N PRO A 91 -1.18 0.92 28.19
CA PRO A 91 -2.27 1.82 28.53
C PRO A 91 -3.05 1.33 29.75
N ALA A 92 -3.21 2.21 30.75
CA ALA A 92 -4.00 1.95 31.96
C ALA A 92 -5.40 2.57 31.86
N THR A 93 -6.12 2.29 30.76
CA THR A 93 -7.47 2.79 30.50
C THR A 93 -8.52 1.71 30.78
N GLY A 94 -9.80 2.06 30.76
CA GLY A 94 -10.89 1.08 30.90
C GLY A 94 -10.85 0.05 29.76
N GLY A 95 -11.24 -1.20 30.07
CA GLY A 95 -11.14 -2.32 29.13
C GLY A 95 -12.33 -2.51 28.17
N SER A 96 -13.37 -1.68 28.25
CA SER A 96 -14.56 -1.82 27.41
C SER A 96 -14.50 -0.97 26.15
N PHE A 97 -14.99 -1.53 25.05
CA PHE A 97 -15.24 -0.81 23.80
C PHE A 97 -16.20 0.37 24.01
N GLN A 98 -15.82 1.54 23.49
CA GLN A 98 -16.56 2.80 23.60
C GLN A 98 -17.11 3.21 22.23
N ARG A 99 -18.39 2.90 21.98
CA ARG A 99 -19.08 3.19 20.70
C ARG A 99 -19.01 4.66 20.28
N GLY A 100 -19.02 5.59 21.23
CA GLY A 100 -19.02 7.04 20.99
C GLY A 100 -17.64 7.69 20.87
N ALA A 101 -16.55 6.97 21.10
CA ALA A 101 -15.20 7.54 21.05
C ALA A 101 -14.72 7.66 19.59
N ILE A 102 -15.13 8.73 18.89
CA ILE A 102 -14.89 8.92 17.46
C ILE A 102 -13.38 9.03 17.14
N ASP A 103 -12.61 9.69 18.01
CA ASP A 103 -11.15 9.82 17.89
C ASP A 103 -10.44 8.54 18.36
N SER A 104 -10.71 7.45 17.64
CA SER A 104 -10.13 6.14 17.90
C SER A 104 -10.01 5.28 16.65
N PHE A 105 -9.26 4.18 16.72
CA PHE A 105 -9.38 3.08 15.77
C PHE A 105 -10.18 1.96 16.38
N VAL A 106 -10.99 1.29 15.56
CA VAL A 106 -11.37 -0.10 15.82
C VAL A 106 -10.53 -0.97 14.90
N ILE A 107 -9.92 -2.02 15.45
CA ILE A 107 -9.16 -2.97 14.65
C ILE A 107 -9.87 -4.33 14.69
N LEU A 108 -10.22 -4.83 13.52
CA LEU A 108 -10.87 -6.11 13.32
C LEU A 108 -9.91 -7.07 12.60
N ALA A 109 -9.96 -8.34 12.94
CA ALA A 109 -9.41 -9.41 12.12
C ALA A 109 -10.55 -10.26 11.55
N ILE A 110 -10.49 -10.58 10.26
CA ILE A 110 -11.51 -11.39 9.59
C ILE A 110 -10.82 -12.56 8.92
N ASP A 111 -11.24 -13.76 9.29
CA ASP A 111 -10.83 -14.98 8.64
C ASP A 111 -11.80 -15.29 7.49
N LEU A 112 -11.27 -15.34 6.28
CA LEU A 112 -12.02 -15.62 5.06
C LEU A 112 -11.73 -17.04 4.59
N ASP A 113 -12.57 -17.57 3.70
CA ASP A 113 -12.24 -18.82 3.01
C ASP A 113 -10.96 -18.71 2.17
N ASP A 114 -10.41 -19.86 1.78
CA ASP A 114 -9.16 -19.96 1.02
C ASP A 114 -9.33 -19.62 -0.48
N GLY A 115 -10.48 -19.06 -0.87
CA GLY A 115 -10.72 -18.63 -2.23
C GLY A 115 -9.92 -17.38 -2.59
N ASN A 116 -9.88 -17.04 -3.88
CA ASN A 116 -9.21 -15.82 -4.31
C ASN A 116 -10.05 -14.58 -3.96
N TRP A 117 -9.46 -13.63 -3.25
CA TRP A 117 -10.12 -12.37 -2.86
C TRP A 117 -9.59 -11.19 -3.66
N SER A 118 -10.47 -10.63 -4.50
CA SER A 118 -10.15 -9.45 -5.29
C SER A 118 -10.09 -8.19 -4.41
N ARG A 119 -9.31 -7.19 -4.84
CA ARG A 119 -9.27 -5.87 -4.19
C ARG A 119 -10.69 -5.27 -4.06
N ARG A 120 -11.54 -5.46 -5.07
CA ARG A 120 -12.92 -4.95 -5.08
C ARG A 120 -13.76 -5.56 -3.96
N GLN A 121 -13.66 -6.87 -3.75
CA GLN A 121 -14.40 -7.56 -2.69
C GLN A 121 -13.94 -7.08 -1.31
N LEU A 122 -12.63 -7.07 -1.04
CA LEU A 122 -12.09 -6.59 0.24
C LEU A 122 -12.50 -5.13 0.52
N VAL A 123 -12.42 -4.25 -0.48
CA VAL A 123 -12.87 -2.85 -0.36
C VAL A 123 -14.37 -2.74 -0.06
N THR A 124 -15.19 -3.60 -0.66
CA THR A 124 -16.65 -3.61 -0.43
C THR A 124 -16.96 -3.99 1.01
N ILE A 125 -16.28 -5.01 1.54
CA ILE A 125 -16.38 -5.42 2.95
C ILE A 125 -16.00 -4.26 3.88
N VAL A 126 -14.82 -3.65 3.66
CA VAL A 126 -14.32 -2.55 4.50
C VAL A 126 -15.30 -1.37 4.52
N ARG A 127 -15.88 -1.01 3.36
CA ARG A 127 -16.90 0.04 3.27
C ARG A 127 -18.18 -0.32 4.01
N ALA A 128 -18.64 -1.56 3.91
CA ALA A 128 -19.84 -2.03 4.61
C ALA A 128 -19.64 -1.98 6.13
N LEU A 129 -18.51 -2.51 6.64
CA LEU A 129 -18.15 -2.45 8.08
C LEU A 129 -18.06 -1.00 8.58
N ASN A 130 -17.35 -0.14 7.85
CA ASN A 130 -17.13 1.25 8.28
C ASN A 130 -18.40 2.11 8.30
N ARG A 131 -19.51 1.68 7.70
CA ARG A 131 -20.82 2.35 7.89
C ARG A 131 -21.43 2.07 9.26
N GLY A 132 -21.04 0.99 9.92
CA GLY A 132 -21.53 0.59 11.25
C GLY A 132 -20.66 1.06 12.42
N PHE A 133 -19.51 1.68 12.15
CA PHE A 133 -18.63 2.24 13.19
C PHE A 133 -18.61 3.77 13.14
N ALA A 134 -18.64 4.41 14.30
CA ALA A 134 -18.50 5.86 14.41
C ALA A 134 -17.08 6.34 14.08
N MET A 135 -16.09 5.46 14.25
CA MET A 135 -14.67 5.67 14.03
C MET A 135 -14.13 4.80 12.88
N PRO A 136 -12.92 5.04 12.35
CA PRO A 136 -12.31 4.15 11.36
C PRO A 136 -12.13 2.71 11.87
N ALA A 137 -12.72 1.76 11.16
CA ALA A 137 -12.47 0.34 11.32
C ALA A 137 -11.36 -0.10 10.36
N ILE A 138 -10.19 -0.40 10.92
CA ILE A 138 -9.03 -1.02 10.26
C ILE A 138 -9.28 -2.52 10.24
N VAL A 139 -9.08 -3.16 9.08
CA VAL A 139 -9.39 -4.58 8.93
C VAL A 139 -8.16 -5.34 8.46
N LEU A 140 -7.77 -6.35 9.23
CA LEU A 140 -6.80 -7.38 8.88
C LEU A 140 -7.55 -8.61 8.36
N PHE A 141 -7.43 -8.91 7.07
CA PHE A 141 -7.98 -10.12 6.50
C PHE A 141 -6.94 -11.22 6.49
N ARG A 142 -7.32 -12.44 6.86
CA ARG A 142 -6.62 -13.69 6.52
C ARG A 142 -7.41 -14.42 5.44
N HIS A 143 -6.73 -14.91 4.41
CA HIS A 143 -7.32 -15.67 3.30
C HIS A 143 -6.27 -16.55 2.63
N GLY A 144 -6.48 -17.87 2.65
CA GLY A 144 -5.47 -18.85 2.21
C GLY A 144 -4.12 -18.59 2.89
N ASP A 145 -3.04 -18.60 2.11
CA ASP A 145 -1.68 -18.36 2.61
C ASP A 145 -1.29 -16.87 2.71
N HIS A 146 -2.28 -15.97 2.71
CA HIS A 146 -2.05 -14.53 2.66
C HIS A 146 -2.83 -13.77 3.74
N ALA A 147 -2.28 -12.62 4.12
CA ALA A 147 -2.99 -11.59 4.85
C ALA A 147 -3.12 -10.29 4.05
N THR A 148 -4.14 -9.48 4.35
CA THR A 148 -4.30 -8.13 3.80
C THR A 148 -4.67 -7.15 4.91
N LEU A 149 -3.84 -6.14 5.15
CA LEU A 149 -4.17 -5.03 6.04
C LEU A 149 -4.85 -3.91 5.25
N THR A 150 -5.96 -3.39 5.76
CA THR A 150 -6.73 -2.33 5.12
C THR A 150 -6.94 -1.14 6.05
N VAL A 151 -6.75 0.05 5.51
CA VAL A 151 -6.93 1.32 6.22
C VAL A 151 -7.80 2.21 5.36
N ILE A 152 -8.97 2.58 5.88
CA ILE A 152 -9.85 3.55 5.23
C ILE A 152 -9.40 4.97 5.55
N ASP A 153 -9.49 5.85 4.57
CA ASP A 153 -9.42 7.31 4.72
C ASP A 153 -10.84 7.82 4.97
N ARG A 154 -11.13 8.18 6.22
CA ARG A 154 -12.37 8.83 6.63
C ARG A 154 -12.10 10.33 6.69
N ARG A 155 -12.70 11.04 5.74
CA ARG A 155 -12.77 12.49 5.75
C ARG A 155 -14.06 12.95 6.40
N SER A 156 -13.95 13.98 7.23
CA SER A 156 -15.09 14.75 7.70
C SER A 156 -15.88 15.29 6.50
N ASN A 157 -17.21 15.22 6.57
CA ASN A 157 -18.08 15.67 5.50
C ASN A 157 -18.03 17.21 5.42
N ARG A 158 -17.71 17.73 4.22
CA ARG A 158 -17.61 19.18 3.97
C ARG A 158 -18.94 19.94 4.16
N ARG A 159 -20.08 19.23 4.26
CA ARG A 159 -21.41 19.84 4.41
C ARG A 159 -22.02 19.64 5.81
N ASP A 160 -21.50 18.70 6.58
CA ASP A 160 -22.03 18.36 7.90
C ASP A 160 -20.88 17.87 8.77
N ALA A 161 -20.40 18.73 9.66
CA ALA A 161 -19.25 18.45 10.52
C ALA A 161 -19.52 17.29 11.51
N SER A 162 -20.78 16.87 11.69
CA SER A 162 -21.16 15.74 12.55
C SER A 162 -21.10 14.38 11.85
N ARG A 163 -20.81 14.33 10.54
CA ARG A 163 -20.78 13.10 9.74
C ARG A 163 -19.47 12.93 9.02
N ASP A 164 -18.94 11.72 9.02
CA ASP A 164 -17.86 11.33 8.10
C ASP A 164 -18.43 10.79 6.78
N VAL A 165 -17.73 11.05 5.68
CA VAL A 165 -18.05 10.42 4.40
C VAL A 165 -17.34 9.08 4.31
N VAL A 166 -18.12 7.98 4.37
CA VAL A 166 -17.65 6.60 4.11
C VAL A 166 -17.44 6.36 2.60
N GLY A 167 -16.68 7.26 1.97
CA GLY A 167 -16.37 7.28 0.55
C GLY A 167 -14.93 7.70 0.24
N GLY A 168 -14.08 7.82 1.26
CA GLY A 168 -12.66 8.07 1.04
C GLY A 168 -11.92 6.85 0.49
N ARG A 169 -10.65 7.06 0.18
CA ARG A 169 -9.79 6.02 -0.41
C ARG A 169 -9.53 4.93 0.63
N ILE A 170 -9.34 3.70 0.16
CA ILE A 170 -8.92 2.59 1.03
C ILE A 170 -7.54 2.14 0.57
N SER A 171 -6.59 2.23 1.49
CA SER A 171 -5.24 1.70 1.32
C SER A 171 -5.23 0.23 1.71
N LEU A 172 -4.54 -0.59 0.92
CA LEU A 172 -4.40 -2.03 1.17
C LEU A 172 -2.93 -2.41 1.04
N ILE A 173 -2.40 -3.07 2.07
CA ILE A 173 -1.21 -3.90 1.95
C ILE A 173 -1.73 -5.30 1.63
N LYS A 174 -1.99 -5.55 0.34
CA LYS A 174 -2.68 -6.76 -0.15
C LYS A 174 -1.71 -7.90 -0.36
N ASP A 175 -2.17 -9.11 -0.07
CA ASP A 175 -1.49 -10.38 -0.38
C ASP A 175 -0.10 -10.45 0.24
N ILE A 176 -0.04 -10.20 1.55
CA ILE A 176 1.15 -10.48 2.36
C ILE A 176 1.24 -11.99 2.52
N ASP A 177 2.16 -12.61 1.78
CA ASP A 177 2.51 -14.03 1.94
C ASP A 177 2.90 -14.30 3.41
N LEU A 178 2.22 -15.25 4.05
CA LEU A 178 2.42 -15.57 5.47
C LEU A 178 3.66 -16.43 5.71
N ALA A 179 4.03 -17.30 4.77
CA ALA A 179 5.21 -18.15 4.89
C ALA A 179 6.51 -17.40 4.57
N ARG A 180 6.47 -16.52 3.56
CA ARG A 180 7.62 -15.76 3.06
C ARG A 180 7.23 -14.30 2.77
N PRO A 181 6.97 -13.49 3.81
CA PRO A 181 6.56 -12.11 3.65
C PRO A 181 7.54 -11.33 2.77
N HIS A 182 7.03 -10.75 1.68
CA HIS A 182 7.85 -9.92 0.80
C HIS A 182 8.45 -8.75 1.59
N ARG A 183 9.74 -8.47 1.40
CA ARG A 183 10.48 -7.44 2.15
C ARG A 183 9.76 -6.09 2.15
N ALA A 184 9.19 -5.67 1.02
CA ALA A 184 8.46 -4.40 0.95
C ALA A 184 7.21 -4.37 1.86
N HIS A 185 6.49 -5.48 2.04
CA HIS A 185 5.36 -5.54 2.97
C HIS A 185 5.83 -5.38 4.41
N VAL A 186 6.89 -6.11 4.78
CA VAL A 186 7.50 -6.00 6.12
C VAL A 186 7.98 -4.58 6.38
N GLU A 187 8.61 -3.93 5.41
CA GLU A 187 9.06 -2.55 5.56
C GLU A 187 7.91 -1.54 5.65
N ILE A 188 6.80 -1.73 4.91
CA ILE A 188 5.63 -0.85 5.04
C ILE A 188 5.00 -0.99 6.43
N LEU A 189 4.86 -2.23 6.94
CA LEU A 189 4.39 -2.48 8.31
C LEU A 189 5.36 -1.87 9.35
N ALA A 190 6.66 -1.96 9.10
CA ALA A 190 7.67 -1.32 9.94
C ALA A 190 7.59 0.21 9.90
N ASP A 191 7.32 0.80 8.73
CA ASP A 191 7.10 2.24 8.55
C ASP A 191 5.86 2.72 9.33
N LEU A 192 4.85 1.86 9.50
CA LEU A 192 3.65 2.13 10.30
C LEU A 192 3.85 1.97 11.82
N SER A 193 4.96 1.40 12.27
CA SER A 193 5.20 1.22 13.72
C SER A 193 5.27 2.56 14.45
N LEU A 194 4.77 2.64 15.69
CA LEU A 194 4.81 3.89 16.49
C LEU A 194 6.22 4.46 16.57
N ALA A 195 7.22 3.60 16.79
CA ALA A 195 8.60 4.05 16.87
C ALA A 195 9.17 4.51 15.51
N ALA A 196 8.64 4.05 14.37
CA ALA A 196 9.02 4.59 13.06
C ALA A 196 8.33 5.93 12.79
N LEU A 197 7.04 6.03 13.13
CA LEU A 197 6.29 7.28 13.04
C LEU A 197 6.90 8.37 13.92
N ALA A 198 7.25 8.06 15.17
CA ALA A 198 7.86 8.98 16.11
C ALA A 198 9.21 9.55 15.64
N ARG A 199 10.01 8.76 14.91
CA ARG A 199 11.26 9.24 14.28
C ARG A 199 11.02 10.26 13.16
N ARG A 200 9.86 10.22 12.51
CA ARG A 200 9.46 11.20 11.48
C ARG A 200 8.80 12.42 12.11
N LYS A 201 7.76 12.16 12.90
CA LYS A 201 6.95 13.14 13.64
C LYS A 201 6.20 12.38 14.73
N ALA A 202 6.52 12.65 15.99
CA ALA A 202 5.76 12.09 17.11
C ALA A 202 4.29 12.55 17.02
N PRO A 203 3.32 11.62 16.99
CA PRO A 203 1.92 11.99 16.97
C PRO A 203 1.53 12.63 18.32
N SER A 204 1.03 13.86 18.28
CA SER A 204 0.54 14.59 19.46
C SER A 204 -0.79 14.07 20.00
N ASP A 205 -1.59 13.50 19.11
CA ASP A 205 -2.97 13.07 19.34
C ASP A 205 -3.36 11.98 18.33
N PHE A 206 -4.60 11.50 18.45
CA PHE A 206 -5.15 10.49 17.56
C PHE A 206 -5.18 10.92 16.09
N ARG A 207 -5.57 12.18 15.82
CA ARG A 207 -5.68 12.67 14.45
C ARG A 207 -4.32 12.70 13.77
N ALA A 208 -3.29 13.16 14.47
CA ALA A 208 -1.91 13.16 14.00
C ALA A 208 -1.41 11.73 13.72
N LEU A 209 -1.71 10.75 14.58
CA LEU A 209 -1.39 9.35 14.32
C LEU A 209 -2.08 8.86 13.04
N TYR A 210 -3.36 9.16 12.90
CA TYR A 210 -4.17 8.73 11.77
C TYR A 210 -3.68 9.33 10.45
N ASP A 211 -3.40 10.63 10.41
CA ASP A 211 -2.87 11.30 9.23
C ASP A 211 -1.49 10.71 8.84
N LEU A 212 -0.64 10.36 9.82
CA LEU A 212 0.65 9.70 9.56
C LEU A 212 0.49 8.28 8.97
N TRP A 213 -0.52 7.51 9.39
CA TRP A 213 -0.86 6.23 8.77
C TRP A 213 -1.29 6.41 7.32
N LEU A 214 -2.19 7.37 7.06
CA LEU A 214 -2.71 7.66 5.71
C LEU A 214 -1.59 8.15 4.78
N GLU A 215 -0.71 9.01 5.26
CA GLU A 215 0.45 9.51 4.52
C GLU A 215 1.41 8.36 4.16
N THR A 216 1.76 7.52 5.13
CA THR A 216 2.67 6.38 4.96
C THR A 216 2.16 5.37 3.95
N LEU A 217 0.84 5.17 3.90
CA LEU A 217 0.18 4.28 2.95
C LEU A 217 -0.21 4.95 1.63
N SER A 218 0.06 6.25 1.48
CA SER A 218 -0.34 6.98 0.28
C SER A 218 0.49 6.53 -0.93
N ALA A 219 -0.18 6.37 -2.08
CA ALA A 219 0.50 6.00 -3.32
C ALA A 219 1.57 7.01 -3.71
N ALA A 220 1.33 8.30 -3.44
CA ALA A 220 2.28 9.37 -3.70
C ALA A 220 3.57 9.18 -2.90
N GLU A 221 3.47 8.92 -1.60
CA GLU A 221 4.63 8.70 -0.74
C GLU A 221 5.38 7.42 -1.11
N LEU A 222 4.66 6.33 -1.37
CA LEU A 222 5.28 5.06 -1.79
C LEU A 222 6.00 5.19 -3.14
N ASN A 223 5.42 5.93 -4.10
CA ASN A 223 6.05 6.20 -5.40
C ASN A 223 7.26 7.12 -5.25
N LYS A 224 7.15 8.18 -4.45
CA LYS A 224 8.24 9.12 -4.20
C LYS A 224 9.46 8.38 -3.66
N ARG A 225 9.30 7.57 -2.61
CA ARG A 225 10.38 6.77 -2.02
C ARG A 225 10.98 5.79 -3.02
N PHE A 226 10.16 5.13 -3.83
CA PHE A 226 10.65 4.22 -4.86
C PHE A 226 11.57 4.94 -5.88
N TYR A 227 11.17 6.12 -6.35
CA TYR A 227 11.98 6.89 -7.29
C TYR A 227 13.23 7.51 -6.66
N GLU A 228 13.18 7.88 -5.38
CA GLU A 228 14.36 8.32 -4.61
C GLU A 228 15.38 7.17 -4.50
N GLU A 229 14.96 5.97 -4.10
CA GLU A 229 15.85 4.80 -4.02
C GLU A 229 16.43 4.42 -5.40
N LEU A 230 15.63 4.54 -6.46
CA LEU A 230 16.08 4.31 -7.83
C LEU A 230 17.15 5.33 -8.26
N ALA A 231 16.96 6.60 -7.90
CA ALA A 231 17.89 7.68 -8.21
C ALA A 231 19.21 7.51 -7.45
N ASP A 232 19.16 7.17 -6.16
CA ASP A 232 20.35 6.91 -5.34
C ASP A 232 21.16 5.74 -5.90
N TRP A 233 20.48 4.65 -6.29
CA TRP A 233 21.14 3.51 -6.94
C TRP A 233 21.74 3.87 -8.28
N PHE A 234 21.02 4.65 -9.09
CA PHE A 234 21.53 5.12 -10.38
C PHE A 234 22.79 5.97 -10.19
N ALA A 235 22.79 6.89 -9.23
CA ALA A 235 23.94 7.72 -8.90
C ALA A 235 25.14 6.85 -8.53
N TRP A 236 24.98 5.92 -7.58
CA TRP A 236 26.04 4.98 -7.19
C TRP A 236 26.54 4.13 -8.37
N ALA A 237 25.64 3.62 -9.20
CA ALA A 237 26.01 2.77 -10.33
C ALA A 237 26.72 3.54 -11.45
N SER A 238 26.39 4.82 -11.62
CA SER A 238 27.04 5.70 -12.59
C SER A 238 28.46 6.09 -12.17
N THR A 239 28.72 6.26 -10.88
CA THR A 239 30.02 6.78 -10.38
C THR A 239 30.94 5.68 -9.83
N SER A 240 30.41 4.76 -9.02
CA SER A 240 31.23 3.91 -8.15
C SER A 240 31.12 2.41 -8.45
N ALA A 241 30.15 1.98 -9.25
CA ALA A 241 29.99 0.56 -9.55
C ALA A 241 30.97 0.07 -10.63
N PRO A 242 31.60 -1.11 -10.45
CA PRO A 242 32.45 -1.76 -11.45
C PRO A 242 31.56 -2.42 -12.53
N LEU A 243 30.86 -1.61 -13.32
CA LEU A 243 29.99 -2.08 -14.39
C LEU A 243 30.72 -2.00 -15.72
N ALA A 244 30.94 -3.16 -16.35
CA ALA A 244 31.42 -3.26 -17.72
C ALA A 244 30.23 -3.51 -18.67
N PHE A 245 30.07 -2.63 -19.66
CA PHE A 245 29.08 -2.81 -20.71
C PHE A 245 29.73 -3.40 -21.98
N PRO A 246 29.05 -4.29 -22.72
CA PRO A 246 29.56 -4.83 -23.98
C PRO A 246 29.97 -3.72 -24.97
N LYS A 247 31.03 -3.97 -25.74
CA LYS A 247 31.54 -3.03 -26.75
C LYS A 247 30.43 -2.69 -27.77
N GLY A 248 30.28 -1.40 -28.11
CA GLY A 248 29.29 -0.92 -29.09
C GLY A 248 28.12 -0.10 -28.52
N GLN A 249 28.08 0.21 -27.22
CA GLN A 249 27.03 1.04 -26.60
C GLN A 249 27.30 2.56 -26.58
N GLY A 250 28.16 3.04 -27.49
CA GLY A 250 28.55 4.45 -27.61
C GLY A 250 29.82 4.75 -26.80
N ASN A 251 30.75 5.47 -27.42
CA ASN A 251 32.06 5.80 -26.84
C ASN A 251 32.12 7.29 -26.40
N GLY A 252 30.97 7.93 -26.21
CA GLY A 252 30.85 9.36 -25.90
C GLY A 252 30.52 9.64 -24.43
N GLU A 253 30.65 10.91 -24.03
CA GLU A 253 30.19 11.41 -22.73
C GLU A 253 28.71 11.09 -22.52
N GLY A 254 28.35 10.51 -21.38
CA GLY A 254 26.98 10.08 -21.09
C GLY A 254 26.60 8.67 -21.57
N ALA A 255 27.48 7.95 -22.29
CA ALA A 255 27.15 6.62 -22.82
C ALA A 255 26.92 5.57 -21.71
N LYS A 256 27.67 5.65 -20.60
CA LYS A 256 27.52 4.78 -19.43
C LYS A 256 26.13 4.97 -18.79
N GLU A 257 25.70 6.21 -18.64
CA GLU A 257 24.41 6.61 -18.08
C GLU A 257 23.26 6.14 -18.98
N ILE A 258 23.39 6.29 -20.31
CA ILE A 258 22.40 5.81 -21.27
C ILE A 258 22.28 4.28 -21.19
N ALA A 259 23.40 3.56 -21.14
CA ALA A 259 23.42 2.11 -20.98
C ALA A 259 22.78 1.68 -19.65
N LEU A 260 23.04 2.40 -18.57
CA LEU A 260 22.48 2.15 -17.25
C LEU A 260 20.97 2.42 -17.19
N ILE A 261 20.48 3.51 -17.80
CA ILE A 261 19.03 3.77 -17.96
C ILE A 261 18.37 2.64 -18.76
N ARG A 262 19.01 2.23 -19.87
CA ARG A 262 18.54 1.13 -20.73
C ARG A 262 18.49 -0.21 -20.00
N LEU A 263 19.42 -0.45 -19.08
CA LEU A 263 19.44 -1.62 -18.22
C LEU A 263 18.31 -1.55 -17.19
N LEU A 264 18.20 -0.44 -16.45
CA LEU A 264 17.15 -0.24 -15.44
C LEU A 264 15.75 -0.38 -16.01
N THR A 265 15.47 0.28 -17.13
CA THR A 265 14.16 0.21 -17.80
C THR A 265 13.83 -1.20 -18.26
N ARG A 266 14.80 -1.96 -18.79
CA ARG A 266 14.63 -3.38 -19.14
C ARG A 266 14.39 -4.25 -17.91
N LEU A 267 15.14 -4.05 -16.82
CA LEU A 267 14.96 -4.78 -15.57
C LEU A 267 13.58 -4.52 -14.97
N MET A 268 13.16 -3.25 -14.91
CA MET A 268 11.82 -2.87 -14.47
C MET A 268 10.74 -3.50 -15.35
N PHE A 269 10.94 -3.55 -16.67
CA PHE A 269 10.01 -4.18 -17.61
C PHE A 269 9.92 -5.69 -17.41
N VAL A 270 11.05 -6.41 -17.36
CA VAL A 270 11.08 -7.86 -17.12
C VAL A 270 10.45 -8.20 -15.79
N TRP A 271 10.75 -7.43 -14.74
CA TRP A 271 10.14 -7.57 -13.44
C TRP A 271 8.62 -7.34 -13.51
N PHE A 272 8.16 -6.29 -14.20
CA PHE A 272 6.74 -6.03 -14.41
C PHE A 272 6.02 -7.18 -15.14
N VAL A 273 6.62 -7.73 -16.20
CA VAL A 273 6.07 -8.87 -16.95
C VAL A 273 5.95 -10.10 -16.05
N LYS A 274 6.99 -10.40 -15.25
CA LYS A 274 6.98 -11.50 -14.28
C LYS A 274 5.84 -11.32 -13.26
N GLU A 275 5.72 -10.12 -12.70
CA GLU A 275 4.71 -9.81 -11.66
C GLU A 275 3.27 -9.81 -12.17
N LYS A 276 3.05 -9.50 -13.45
CA LYS A 276 1.71 -9.53 -14.06
C LYS A 276 1.28 -10.91 -14.55
N GLY A 277 2.14 -11.92 -14.45
CA GLY A 277 1.86 -13.26 -14.96
C GLY A 277 1.56 -13.25 -16.46
N LEU A 278 2.08 -12.27 -17.20
CA LEU A 278 1.86 -12.20 -18.64
C LEU A 278 2.55 -13.42 -19.28
N PRO A 279 1.84 -14.22 -20.08
CA PRO A 279 2.41 -15.41 -20.69
C PRO A 279 3.65 -15.03 -21.52
N ARG A 280 4.70 -15.85 -21.42
CA ARG A 280 5.93 -15.73 -22.22
C ARG A 280 5.65 -16.13 -23.67
N GLY A 281 4.82 -15.37 -24.36
CA GLY A 281 4.67 -15.42 -25.82
C GLY A 281 5.48 -14.30 -26.46
N PRO A 282 5.96 -14.47 -27.71
CA PRO A 282 6.52 -13.34 -28.45
C PRO A 282 5.47 -12.23 -28.54
N VAL A 283 5.83 -11.04 -28.08
CA VAL A 283 5.03 -9.83 -28.31
C VAL A 283 5.01 -9.61 -29.82
N ARG A 284 3.96 -10.09 -30.50
CA ARG A 284 3.71 -9.74 -31.89
C ARG A 284 3.32 -8.26 -31.90
N PRO A 285 4.05 -7.38 -32.59
CA PRO A 285 3.53 -6.04 -32.84
C PRO A 285 2.19 -6.18 -33.57
N SER A 286 1.13 -5.63 -32.99
CA SER A 286 -0.14 -5.50 -33.67
C SER A 286 0.08 -4.69 -34.94
N ARG A 287 -0.47 -5.17 -36.07
CA ARG A 287 -0.48 -4.49 -37.38
C ARG A 287 -1.29 -3.19 -37.34
N ALA A 288 -0.89 -2.23 -36.52
CA ALA A 288 -1.43 -0.88 -36.49
C ALA A 288 -0.69 0.07 -37.46
N GLY A 289 0.36 -0.41 -38.14
CA GLY A 289 1.14 0.36 -39.12
C GLY A 289 0.58 0.39 -40.54
N GLU A 290 -0.28 -0.57 -40.93
CA GLU A 290 -0.79 -0.66 -42.32
C GLU A 290 -2.08 0.14 -42.56
N ALA A 291 -2.72 0.67 -41.51
CA ALA A 291 -3.97 1.43 -41.64
C ALA A 291 -3.79 2.95 -41.84
N VAL A 292 -2.56 3.47 -41.73
CA VAL A 292 -2.30 4.91 -41.82
C VAL A 292 -2.00 5.37 -43.27
N GLU A 293 -1.58 4.45 -44.14
CA GLU A 293 -1.17 4.80 -45.51
C GLU A 293 -2.33 4.72 -46.53
N GLY A 294 -3.41 4.01 -46.21
CA GLY A 294 -4.61 3.90 -47.04
C GLY A 294 -5.63 5.04 -46.88
N ALA A 295 -5.57 5.80 -45.79
CA ALA A 295 -6.55 6.84 -45.46
C ALA A 295 -6.19 8.24 -45.99
N ALA A 296 -4.98 8.43 -46.54
CA ALA A 296 -4.50 9.74 -46.98
C ALA A 296 -4.93 10.16 -48.41
N ARG A 297 -5.72 9.34 -49.12
CA ARG A 297 -6.10 9.61 -50.53
C ARG A 297 -7.60 9.82 -50.80
N ARG A 298 -8.47 9.79 -49.79
CA ARG A 298 -9.91 10.01 -49.98
C ARG A 298 -10.51 10.84 -48.87
N ASP A 299 -10.44 12.16 -49.00
CA ASP A 299 -11.62 13.05 -48.92
C ASP A 299 -11.18 14.51 -48.75
N ALA A 300 -11.02 15.17 -49.88
CA ALA A 300 -11.27 16.59 -49.99
C ALA A 300 -12.79 16.81 -50.02
N ARG A 301 -13.38 17.19 -48.88
CA ARG A 301 -14.61 18.03 -48.76
C ARG A 301 -14.96 18.21 -47.27
N ARG A 302 -14.84 19.45 -46.77
CA ARG A 302 -15.56 19.94 -45.57
C ARG A 302 -17.07 20.01 -45.89
N PRO A 303 -18.03 19.81 -44.94
CA PRO A 303 -18.15 20.72 -43.78
C PRO A 303 -18.85 20.21 -42.47
N ARG A 304 -18.77 21.10 -41.46
CA ARG A 304 -19.66 21.39 -40.30
C ARG A 304 -19.64 20.55 -39.01
N LEU A 305 -19.63 21.33 -37.91
CA LEU A 305 -19.45 21.00 -36.49
C LEU A 305 -20.77 20.61 -35.80
N LEU A 306 -20.69 19.64 -34.87
CA LEU A 306 -21.49 19.51 -33.65
C LEU A 306 -20.62 18.85 -32.55
N PRO A 307 -20.84 19.14 -31.26
CA PRO A 307 -19.85 18.93 -30.20
C PRO A 307 -19.79 17.46 -29.74
N ARG A 308 -18.57 16.91 -29.61
CA ARG A 308 -18.32 15.61 -28.98
C ARG A 308 -17.91 15.80 -27.52
N HIS A 309 -18.47 14.96 -26.66
CA HIS A 309 -18.08 14.73 -25.27
C HIS A 309 -16.55 14.64 -25.09
N PRO A 310 -16.00 15.03 -23.91
CA PRO A 310 -14.57 14.89 -23.65
C PRO A 310 -14.19 13.41 -23.64
N PRO A 311 -13.07 13.02 -24.27
CA PRO A 311 -12.59 11.65 -24.20
C PRO A 311 -12.13 11.32 -22.77
N GLU A 312 -12.49 10.12 -22.30
CA GLU A 312 -11.91 9.53 -21.09
C GLU A 312 -10.38 9.54 -21.16
N PRO A 313 -9.67 9.76 -20.04
CA PRO A 313 -8.22 9.76 -20.02
C PRO A 313 -7.69 8.34 -20.27
N VAL A 314 -7.20 8.11 -21.49
CA VAL A 314 -6.37 6.98 -21.85
C VAL A 314 -5.13 6.99 -20.95
N LEU A 315 -4.96 5.92 -20.17
CA LEU A 315 -3.77 5.64 -19.37
C LEU A 315 -2.50 5.72 -20.25
N ARG A 316 -1.68 6.78 -20.07
CA ARG A 316 -0.36 6.86 -20.69
C ARG A 316 0.60 5.90 -19.96
N HIS A 317 1.27 5.04 -20.73
CA HIS A 317 2.49 4.37 -20.28
C HIS A 317 3.54 5.42 -19.88
N PRO A 318 4.44 5.12 -18.90
CA PRO A 318 5.50 6.05 -18.54
C PRO A 318 6.36 6.30 -19.79
N GLN A 319 6.37 7.55 -20.25
CA GLN A 319 7.18 7.92 -21.40
C GLN A 319 8.63 8.07 -20.96
N HIS A 320 9.54 7.84 -21.89
CA HIS A 320 10.99 7.95 -21.71
C HIS A 320 11.45 9.31 -21.12
N GLY A 321 10.58 10.33 -21.14
CA GLY A 321 10.76 11.65 -20.54
C GLY A 321 10.59 11.71 -19.02
N ASP A 322 9.68 10.95 -18.41
CA ASP A 322 9.41 11.03 -16.96
C ASP A 322 10.59 10.49 -16.13
N VAL A 323 11.21 9.43 -16.63
CA VAL A 323 12.45 8.87 -16.06
C VAL A 323 13.62 9.83 -16.25
N ARG A 324 13.73 10.49 -17.41
CA ARG A 324 14.79 11.48 -17.66
C ARG A 324 14.67 12.72 -16.78
N ALA A 325 13.45 13.20 -16.53
CA ALA A 325 13.21 14.36 -15.67
C ALA A 325 13.56 14.09 -14.20
N ALA A 326 13.18 12.92 -13.66
CA ALA A 326 13.55 12.51 -12.31
C ALA A 326 15.08 12.34 -12.16
N LEU A 327 15.76 11.82 -13.19
CA LEU A 327 17.22 11.64 -13.20
C LEU A 327 17.99 12.96 -13.38
N ALA A 328 17.41 13.96 -14.05
CA ALA A 328 18.01 15.29 -14.17
C ALA A 328 18.00 16.05 -12.84
N ALA A 329 16.96 15.87 -12.02
CA ALA A 329 16.85 16.47 -10.69
C ALA A 329 17.86 15.89 -9.66
N GLY A 330 18.35 14.66 -9.87
CA GLY A 330 19.33 13.99 -9.00
C GLY A 330 20.79 14.43 -9.20
N ARG A 331 21.10 15.24 -10.23
CA ARG A 331 22.49 15.63 -10.59
C ARG A 331 23.19 16.56 -9.58
N GLY A 332 22.49 17.05 -8.55
CA GLY A 332 22.98 18.08 -7.64
C GLY A 332 23.48 17.61 -6.27
N ARG A 333 23.52 16.30 -5.96
CA ARG A 333 24.01 15.82 -4.66
C ARG A 333 25.34 15.08 -4.81
N ALA A 334 26.43 15.77 -4.50
CA ALA A 334 27.69 15.11 -4.14
C ALA A 334 27.44 14.34 -2.83
N ILE A 335 27.49 13.01 -2.88
CA ILE A 335 27.42 12.16 -1.69
C ILE A 335 28.79 11.50 -1.53
N GLU A 336 29.63 12.10 -0.69
CA GLU A 336 30.90 11.52 -0.26
C GLU A 336 30.67 10.27 0.61
N GLY A 337 31.41 9.19 0.32
CA GLY A 337 31.67 8.11 1.27
C GLY A 337 30.76 6.87 1.26
N LEU A 338 30.65 6.12 0.14
CA LEU A 338 30.14 4.74 0.21
C LEU A 338 30.93 3.72 -0.66
N PRO A 339 31.53 2.67 -0.04
CA PRO A 339 32.09 1.52 -0.75
C PRO A 339 31.07 0.38 -0.98
N ARG A 340 29.76 0.59 -0.76
CA ARG A 340 28.70 -0.43 -0.95
C ARG A 340 27.50 0.13 -1.71
N PRO A 341 26.78 -0.68 -2.52
CA PRO A 341 25.58 -0.23 -3.21
C PRO A 341 24.50 0.25 -2.22
N PRO A 342 23.83 1.38 -2.49
CA PRO A 342 22.61 1.72 -1.77
C PRO A 342 21.57 0.61 -2.02
N ARG A 343 20.84 0.24 -0.98
CA ARG A 343 19.88 -0.88 -1.04
C ARG A 343 18.69 -0.49 -1.90
N LEU A 344 18.69 -0.91 -3.17
CA LEU A 344 17.52 -0.81 -4.05
C LEU A 344 16.41 -1.72 -3.48
N SER A 345 15.42 -1.16 -2.79
CA SER A 345 14.23 -1.90 -2.41
C SER A 345 13.26 -1.75 -3.58
N LEU A 346 13.06 -2.81 -4.36
CA LEU A 346 12.08 -2.85 -5.44
C LEU A 346 10.66 -2.80 -4.84
N ARG A 347 10.28 -1.65 -4.26
CA ARG A 347 8.94 -1.33 -3.82
C ARG A 347 8.08 -1.19 -5.08
N ARG A 348 6.89 -1.78 -5.10
CA ARG A 348 5.95 -1.59 -6.22
C ARG A 348 5.60 -0.09 -6.32
N PRO A 349 5.64 0.53 -7.51
CA PRO A 349 4.92 1.78 -7.70
C PRO A 349 3.42 1.52 -7.49
N VAL A 350 2.83 2.19 -6.51
CA VAL A 350 1.41 2.07 -6.21
C VAL A 350 0.65 2.91 -7.23
N ARG A 351 -0.26 2.26 -7.98
CA ARG A 351 -1.19 2.99 -8.85
C ARG A 351 -2.11 3.83 -7.96
N GLY A 352 -2.06 5.15 -8.13
CA GLY A 352 -3.11 6.03 -7.65
C GLY A 352 -4.42 5.65 -8.36
N THR A 353 -5.44 5.37 -7.57
CA THR A 353 -6.85 5.39 -7.99
C THR A 353 -7.59 6.30 -7.04
#